data_AF-A0A6P0TCW9-F1
#
_entry.id   AF-A0A6P0TCW9-F1
#
_cell.length_a   1.000
_cell.length_b   1.000
_cell.length_c   1.000
_cell.angle_alpha   90.00
_cell.angle_beta   90.00
_cell.angle_gamma   90.00
#
_symmetry.space_group_name_H-M   'P 1'
#
loop_
_entity.id
_entity.type
_entity.pdbx_description
1 polymer ?
#
loop_
_entity_poly.entity_id
_entity_poly.type
_entity_poly.pdbx_seq_one_letter_code
_entity_poly.pdbx_strand_id
1 'polypeptide(L)'
;MLVPFNFTIPDDAPFVGLALGQYQKRLDNPSLDTASRLSLMRCWSQQFLSLGDYLLALEILEEAIALQPDNPFTLALHGFAQEQAGKTQQAIKTYQQVLDFLGDSHHPIVAELWYRQGTVRRTH
;
A
#
# COMPACT_ATOMS: atom_id res chain seq x y z
N MET A 1 -5.39 -15.72 18.06
CA MET A 1 -3.94 -15.94 18.26
C MET A 1 -3.25 -14.92 17.36
N LEU A 2 -2.77 -13.81 17.94
CA LEU A 2 -2.15 -12.71 17.19
C LEU A 2 -0.71 -13.11 16.86
N VAL A 3 -0.35 -13.08 15.58
CA VAL A 3 1.01 -13.33 15.14
C VAL A 3 1.85 -12.10 15.53
N PRO A 4 2.99 -12.24 16.23
CA PRO A 4 3.82 -11.09 16.55
C PRO A 4 4.46 -10.55 15.27
N PHE A 5 4.18 -9.28 14.96
CA PHE A 5 4.72 -8.56 13.81
C PHE A 5 6.17 -8.15 14.07
N ASN A 6 7.12 -8.79 13.39
CA ASN A 6 8.54 -8.51 13.54
C ASN A 6 9.00 -7.51 12.46
N PHE A 7 8.70 -6.23 12.66
CA PHE A 7 9.20 -5.16 11.80
C PHE A 7 10.70 -4.99 12.03
N THR A 8 11.52 -5.24 11.00
CA THR A 8 12.96 -4.97 11.07
C THR A 8 13.18 -3.48 10.79
N ILE A 9 13.32 -2.69 11.84
CA ILE A 9 13.53 -1.24 11.74
C ILE A 9 15.03 -1.00 11.52
N PRO A 10 15.46 -0.24 10.48
CA PRO A 10 16.82 0.26 10.46
C PRO A 10 17.02 1.25 11.62
N ASP A 11 18.02 1.02 12.47
CA ASP A 11 18.31 1.76 13.72
C ASP A 11 18.39 3.30 13.55
N ASP A 12 18.52 3.80 12.32
CA ASP A 12 18.83 5.20 12.01
C ASP A 12 17.60 6.08 11.70
N ALA A 13 16.37 5.56 11.78
CA ALA A 13 15.15 6.27 11.36
C ALA A 13 14.23 6.66 12.54
N PRO A 14 14.58 7.70 13.34
CA PRO A 14 13.82 8.10 14.53
C PRO A 14 12.38 8.52 14.23
N PHE A 15 12.11 9.04 13.04
CA PHE A 15 10.76 9.39 12.59
C PHE A 15 9.90 8.16 12.24
N VAL A 16 10.51 7.10 11.73
CA VAL A 16 9.84 5.85 11.34
C VAL A 16 9.41 5.05 12.57
N GLY A 17 10.25 4.99 13.60
CA GLY A 17 9.91 4.33 14.88
C GLY A 17 8.73 5.00 15.59
N LEU A 18 8.68 6.34 15.61
CA LEU A 18 7.55 7.08 16.17
C LEU A 18 6.26 6.88 15.36
N ALA A 19 6.37 6.90 14.03
CA ALA A 19 5.28 6.61 13.11
C ALA A 19 4.69 5.20 13.34
N LEU A 20 5.54 4.18 13.34
CA LEU A 20 5.18 2.79 13.62
C LEU A 20 4.51 2.61 14.98
N GLY A 21 5.05 3.22 16.04
CA GLY A 21 4.48 3.10 17.38
C GLY A 21 3.05 3.67 17.46
N GLN A 22 2.78 4.79 16.78
CA GLN A 22 1.44 5.36 16.70
C GLN A 22 0.50 4.51 15.85
N TYR A 23 0.98 3.98 14.73
CA TYR A 23 0.24 3.05 13.88
C TYR A 23 -0.19 1.80 14.67
N GLN A 24 0.77 1.11 15.31
CA GLN A 24 0.51 -0.11 16.10
C GLN A 24 -0.49 0.14 17.23
N LYS A 25 -0.30 1.21 18.00
CA LYS A 25 -1.22 1.58 19.09
C LYS A 25 -2.65 1.78 18.61
N ARG A 26 -2.83 2.32 17.40
CA ARG A 26 -4.15 2.59 16.84
C ARG A 26 -4.78 1.36 16.20
N LEU A 27 -3.96 0.44 15.70
CA LEU A 27 -4.38 -0.89 15.20
C LEU A 27 -4.82 -1.83 16.31
N ASP A 28 -4.12 -1.80 17.44
CA ASP A 28 -4.39 -2.62 18.62
C ASP A 28 -5.77 -2.32 19.25
N ASN A 29 -6.34 -1.15 18.94
CA ASN A 29 -7.67 -0.78 19.40
C ASN A 29 -8.73 -1.76 18.85
N PRO A 30 -9.34 -2.62 19.71
CA PRO A 30 -10.28 -3.64 19.28
C PRO A 30 -11.64 -3.06 18.84
N SER A 31 -11.93 -1.81 19.21
CA SER A 31 -13.16 -1.11 18.80
C SER A 31 -13.10 -0.56 17.37
N LEU A 32 -11.97 -0.71 16.67
CA LEU A 32 -11.78 -0.15 15.34
C LEU A 32 -12.47 -1.02 14.27
N ASP A 33 -13.44 -0.43 13.58
CA ASP A 33 -14.10 -1.04 12.42
C ASP A 33 -13.10 -1.40 11.31
N THR A 34 -13.43 -2.41 10.52
CA THR A 34 -12.60 -2.87 9.39
C THR A 34 -12.35 -1.76 8.37
N ALA A 35 -13.37 -0.94 8.04
CA ALA A 35 -13.24 0.19 7.13
C ALA A 35 -12.30 1.29 7.67
N SER A 36 -12.38 1.54 8.99
CA SER A 36 -11.50 2.48 9.69
C SER A 36 -10.07 1.97 9.72
N ARG A 37 -9.86 0.68 9.95
CA ARG A 37 -8.55 0.01 9.90
C ARG A 37 -7.93 0.11 8.50
N LEU A 38 -8.69 -0.20 7.46
CA LEU A 38 -8.24 -0.09 6.07
C LEU A 38 -7.86 1.34 5.69
N SER A 39 -8.67 2.33 6.10
CA SER A 39 -8.38 3.74 5.83
C SER A 39 -7.12 4.20 6.56
N LEU A 40 -6.95 3.77 7.81
CA LEU A 40 -5.73 4.01 8.57
C LEU A 40 -4.51 3.42 7.86
N MET A 41 -4.56 2.14 7.50
CA MET A 41 -3.47 1.44 6.81
C MET A 41 -3.07 2.17 5.52
N ARG A 42 -4.04 2.55 4.67
CA ARG A 42 -3.77 3.32 3.45
C ARG A 42 -3.05 4.65 3.74
N CYS A 43 -3.50 5.41 4.75
CA CYS A 43 -2.85 6.67 5.12
C CYS A 43 -1.41 6.45 5.59
N TRP A 44 -1.16 5.44 6.43
CA TRP A 44 0.20 5.15 6.90
C TRP A 44 1.11 4.66 5.77
N SER A 45 0.61 3.79 4.88
CA SER A 45 1.36 3.39 3.70
C SER A 45 1.77 4.59 2.86
N GLN A 46 0.87 5.54 2.60
CA GLN A 46 1.22 6.78 1.89
C GLN A 46 2.28 7.61 2.61
N GLN A 47 2.23 7.65 3.94
CA GLN A 47 3.25 8.33 4.73
C GLN A 47 4.62 7.66 4.59
N PHE A 48 4.70 6.34 4.70
CA PHE A 48 5.95 5.59 4.50
C PHE A 48 6.48 5.71 3.08
N LEU A 49 5.60 5.70 2.07
CA LEU A 49 5.97 5.99 0.68
C LEU A 49 6.62 7.37 0.55
N SER A 50 6.08 8.38 1.24
CA SER A 50 6.62 9.74 1.23
C SER A 50 7.95 9.87 1.98
N LEU A 51 8.19 8.98 2.95
CA LEU A 51 9.45 8.87 3.69
C LEU A 51 10.53 8.08 2.93
N GLY A 52 10.15 7.37 1.85
CA GLY A 52 11.05 6.51 1.08
C GLY A 52 11.10 5.05 1.56
N ASP A 53 10.34 4.71 2.60
CA ASP A 53 10.27 3.37 3.19
C ASP A 53 9.27 2.48 2.44
N TYR A 54 9.60 2.16 1.19
CA TYR A 54 8.70 1.43 0.30
C TYR A 54 8.42 -0.01 0.78
N LEU A 55 9.38 -0.65 1.44
CA LEU A 55 9.22 -2.01 1.97
C LEU A 55 8.14 -2.07 3.05
N LEU A 56 8.17 -1.14 3.98
CA LEU A 56 7.20 -1.10 5.09
C LEU A 56 5.82 -0.66 4.59
N ALA A 57 5.78 0.25 3.60
CA ALA A 57 4.53 0.58 2.92
C ALA A 57 3.89 -0.64 2.24
N LEU A 58 4.71 -1.50 1.60
CA LEU A 58 4.25 -2.73 0.97
C LEU A 58 3.66 -3.71 2.00
N GLU A 59 4.34 -3.96 3.11
CA GLU A 59 3.84 -4.86 4.17
C GLU A 59 2.46 -4.41 4.68
N ILE A 60 2.29 -3.12 4.98
CA ILE A 60 1.00 -2.57 5.41
C ILE A 60 -0.07 -2.71 4.33
N LEU A 61 0.29 -2.52 3.05
CA LEU A 61 -0.65 -2.64 1.94
C LEU A 61 -1.05 -4.10 1.69
N GLU A 62 -0.13 -5.05 1.84
CA GLU A 62 -0.43 -6.48 1.76
C GLU A 62 -1.42 -6.92 2.83
N GLU A 63 -1.27 -6.44 4.06
CA GLU A 63 -2.27 -6.66 5.11
C GLU A 63 -3.62 -6.00 4.77
N ALA A 64 -3.60 -4.80 4.20
CA ALA A 64 -4.83 -4.11 3.81
C ALA A 64 -5.56 -4.85 2.67
N ILE A 65 -4.82 -5.44 1.74
CA ILE A 65 -5.35 -6.32 0.68
C ILE A 65 -5.90 -7.62 1.29
N ALA A 66 -5.24 -8.20 2.29
CA ALA A 66 -5.75 -9.38 2.98
C ALA A 66 -7.10 -9.12 3.70
N LEU A 67 -7.29 -7.90 4.22
CA LEU A 67 -8.56 -7.47 4.82
C LEU A 67 -9.64 -7.17 3.79
N GLN A 68 -9.27 -6.54 2.66
CA GLN A 68 -10.20 -6.26 1.57
C GLN A 68 -9.47 -6.38 0.21
N PRO A 69 -9.51 -7.58 -0.40
CA PRO A 69 -8.78 -7.84 -1.64
C PRO A 69 -9.36 -7.07 -2.83
N ASP A 70 -10.65 -6.76 -2.77
CA ASP A 70 -11.41 -6.16 -3.87
C ASP A 70 -11.42 -4.61 -3.81
N ASN A 71 -10.50 -4.01 -3.06
CA ASN A 71 -10.41 -2.55 -2.97
C ASN A 71 -9.43 -1.99 -4.02
N PRO A 72 -9.94 -1.33 -5.07
CA PRO A 72 -9.09 -0.83 -6.16
C PRO A 72 -8.12 0.27 -5.71
N PHE A 73 -8.47 1.05 -4.67
CA PHE A 73 -7.57 2.07 -4.14
C PHE A 73 -6.37 1.46 -3.42
N THR A 74 -6.60 0.40 -2.63
CA THR A 74 -5.52 -0.28 -1.90
C THR A 74 -4.58 -0.98 -2.88
N LEU A 75 -5.12 -1.66 -3.89
CA LEU A 75 -4.32 -2.29 -4.94
C LEU A 75 -3.54 -1.27 -5.79
N ALA A 76 -4.13 -0.11 -6.11
CA ALA A 76 -3.41 0.96 -6.81
C ALA A 76 -2.23 1.51 -5.99
N LEU A 77 -2.44 1.73 -4.69
CA LEU A 77 -1.38 2.11 -3.76
C LEU A 77 -0.28 1.04 -3.67
N HIS A 78 -0.65 -0.24 -3.69
CA HIS A 78 0.29 -1.35 -3.68
C HIS A 78 1.13 -1.39 -4.95
N GLY A 79 0.52 -1.22 -6.13
CA GLY A 79 1.27 -1.13 -7.38
C GLY A 79 2.23 0.07 -7.39
N PHE A 80 1.82 1.22 -6.85
CA PHE A 80 2.69 2.39 -6.73
C PHE A 80 3.86 2.15 -5.76
N ALA A 81 3.61 1.49 -4.63
CA ALA A 81 4.65 1.09 -3.69
C ALA A 81 5.65 0.12 -4.33
N GLN A 82 5.17 -0.83 -5.15
CA GLN A 82 6.02 -1.76 -5.89
C GLN A 82 6.87 -1.04 -6.93
N GLU A 83 6.31 -0.06 -7.63
CA GLU A 83 7.03 0.79 -8.59
C GLU A 83 8.19 1.54 -7.91
N GLN A 84 7.92 2.21 -6.78
CA GLN A 84 8.95 2.92 -6.02
C GLN A 84 10.00 1.98 -5.39
N ALA A 85 9.60 0.77 -5.01
CA ALA A 85 10.51 -0.27 -4.54
C ALA A 85 11.35 -0.93 -5.67
N GLY A 86 11.21 -0.50 -6.93
CA GLY A 86 11.89 -1.08 -8.08
C GLY A 86 11.34 -2.43 -8.53
N LYS A 87 10.21 -2.88 -7.96
CA LYS A 87 9.50 -4.13 -8.31
C LYS A 87 8.56 -3.90 -9.49
N THR A 88 9.10 -3.33 -10.56
CA THR A 88 8.36 -2.80 -11.71
C THR A 88 7.44 -3.82 -12.38
N GLN A 89 7.92 -5.06 -12.57
CA GLN A 89 7.11 -6.13 -13.16
C GLN A 89 5.91 -6.52 -12.29
N GLN A 90 6.06 -6.47 -10.96
CA GLN A 90 4.97 -6.75 -10.02
C GLN A 90 3.97 -5.59 -10.03
N ALA A 91 4.46 -4.35 -10.05
CA ALA A 91 3.62 -3.15 -10.16
C ALA A 91 2.68 -3.22 -11.37
N ILE A 92 3.22 -3.59 -12.55
CA ILE A 92 2.41 -3.76 -13.77
C ILE A 92 1.31 -4.81 -13.57
N LYS A 93 1.62 -5.95 -12.96
CA LYS A 93 0.63 -7.01 -12.70
C LYS A 93 -0.46 -6.53 -11.76
N THR A 94 -0.08 -5.84 -10.69
CA THR A 94 -1.03 -5.28 -9.72
C THR A 94 -1.93 -4.24 -10.38
N TYR A 95 -1.37 -3.34 -11.18
CA TYR A 95 -2.15 -2.36 -11.95
C TYR A 95 -3.12 -3.04 -12.92
N GLN A 96 -2.69 -4.10 -13.61
CA GLN A 96 -3.58 -4.89 -14.49
C GLN A 96 -4.74 -5.50 -13.72
N GLN A 97 -4.50 -6.09 -12.54
CA GLN A 97 -5.57 -6.64 -11.70
C GLN A 97 -6.62 -5.58 -11.33
N VAL A 98 -6.19 -4.35 -11.02
CA VAL A 98 -7.12 -3.24 -10.74
C VAL A 98 -7.92 -2.85 -11.97
N LEU A 99 -7.28 -2.77 -13.13
CA LEU A 99 -7.94 -2.45 -14.39
C LEU A 99 -8.93 -3.55 -14.80
N ASP A 100 -8.59 -4.82 -14.60
CA ASP A 100 -9.50 -5.95 -14.87
C ASP A 100 -10.70 -5.95 -13.92
N PHE A 101 -10.49 -5.59 -12.64
CA PHE A 101 -11.55 -5.50 -11.64
C PHE A 101 -12.49 -4.31 -11.87
N LEU A 102 -11.93 -3.14 -12.22
CA LEU A 102 -12.71 -1.93 -12.50
C LEU A 102 -13.33 -1.95 -13.90
N GLY A 103 -12.77 -2.68 -14.86
CA GLY A 103 -13.18 -2.67 -16.26
C GLY A 103 -13.22 -1.26 -16.86
N ASP A 104 -14.18 -1.03 -17.76
CA ASP A 104 -14.44 0.26 -18.42
C ASP A 104 -15.20 1.27 -17.52
N SER A 105 -15.12 1.09 -16.20
CA SER A 105 -15.69 2.04 -15.25
C SER A 105 -14.97 3.37 -15.39
N HIS A 106 -15.71 4.48 -15.45
CA HIS A 106 -15.18 5.86 -15.46
C HIS A 106 -14.58 6.26 -14.09
N HIS A 107 -13.86 5.34 -13.45
CA HIS A 107 -13.28 5.56 -12.14
C HIS A 107 -12.00 6.41 -12.30
N PRO A 108 -11.83 7.50 -11.52
CA PRO A 108 -10.75 8.45 -11.73
C PRO A 108 -9.35 7.84 -11.64
N ILE A 109 -9.17 6.78 -10.83
CA ILE A 109 -7.88 6.09 -10.70
C ILE A 109 -7.49 5.28 -11.95
N VAL A 110 -8.44 4.90 -12.81
CA VAL A 110 -8.15 4.11 -14.03
C VAL A 110 -7.23 4.90 -14.95
N ALA A 111 -7.53 6.18 -15.20
CA ALA A 111 -6.69 7.04 -16.04
C ALA A 111 -5.27 7.19 -15.48
N GLU A 112 -5.15 7.37 -14.16
CA GLU A 112 -3.86 7.45 -13.46
C GLU A 112 -3.07 6.14 -13.60
N LEU A 113 -3.72 4.99 -13.43
CA LEU A 113 -3.09 3.68 -13.58
C LEU A 113 -2.61 3.42 -15.01
N TRP A 114 -3.40 3.79 -16.02
CA TRP A 114 -2.98 3.72 -17.42
C TRP A 114 -1.75 4.58 -17.71
N TYR A 115 -1.74 5.81 -17.18
CA TYR A 115 -0.59 6.71 -17.30
C TYR A 115 0.66 6.09 -16.67
N ARG A 116 0.57 5.63 -15.41
CA ARG A 116 1.68 5.01 -14.68
C ARG A 116 2.17 3.73 -15.33
N GLN A 117 1.27 2.84 -15.73
CA GLN A 117 1.63 1.61 -16.41
C GLN A 117 2.32 1.90 -17.76
N GLY A 118 1.85 2.92 -18.49
CA GLY A 118 2.47 3.37 -19.73
C GLY A 118 3.86 3.95 -19.54
N THR A 119 4.08 4.77 -18.51
CA THR A 119 5.41 5.29 -18.17
C THR A 119 6.35 4.17 -17.77
N VAL A 120 5.90 3.32 -16.85
CA VAL A 120 6.65 2.18 -16.32
C VAL A 120 7.10 1.22 -17.42
N ARG A 121 6.23 0.93 -18.40
CA ARG A 121 6.56 0.07 -19.55
C ARG A 121 7.52 0.71 -20.56
N ARG A 122 7.60 2.04 -20.61
CA ARG A 122 8.46 2.78 -21.55
C ARG A 122 9.86 3.02 -21.01
N THR A 123 10.00 3.10 -19.69
CA THR A 123 11.29 3.37 -19.02
C THR A 123 12.15 2.13 -18.84
N HIS A 124 11.74 0.98 -19.37
CA HIS A 124 12.36 -0.33 -19.13
C HIS A 124 12.61 -1.08 -20.44
#